data_AF-X1EHZ0-F1
#
_entry.id   AF-X1EHZ0-F1
#
_cell.length_a   1.000
_cell.length_b   1.000
_cell.length_c   1.000
_cell.angle_alpha   90.00
_cell.angle_beta   90.00
_cell.angle_gamma   90.00
#
_symmetry.space_group_name_H-M   'P 1'
#
loop_
_entity.id
_entity.type
_entity.pdbx_description
1 polymer ?
#
loop_
_entity_poly.entity_id
_entity_poly.type
_entity_poly.pdbx_seq_one_letter_code
_entity_poly.pdbx_strand_id
1 'polypeptide(L)'
;MELTVESTTKKLNLFLTEVKKYSSSNRDVVEIEKEIHSKLITVLELHHGLTHLDLSANLRNTLTNILPESEFEWGIIISWLFIHQLGRVISEVSSELISRSLFDEWRLSKYIANT
;
A
#
# COMPACT_ATOMS: atom_id res chain seq x y z
N MET A 1 -15.06 8.11 7.43
CA MET A 1 -14.36 6.94 6.85
C MET A 1 -14.57 6.88 5.34
N GLU A 2 -15.82 6.81 4.87
CA GLU A 2 -16.18 6.76 3.43
C GLU A 2 -15.55 7.88 2.58
N LEU A 3 -15.70 9.15 3.01
CA LEU A 3 -15.11 10.31 2.32
C LEU A 3 -13.56 10.28 2.28
N THR A 4 -12.93 9.70 3.30
CA THR A 4 -11.48 9.56 3.40
C THR A 4 -10.98 8.49 2.44
N VAL A 5 -11.68 7.35 2.36
CA VAL A 5 -11.36 6.25 1.43
C VAL A 5 -11.52 6.70 -0.01
N GLU A 6 -12.64 7.36 -0.36
CA GLU A 6 -12.86 7.85 -1.73
C GLU A 6 -11.78 8.85 -2.17
N SER A 7 -11.40 9.79 -1.30
CA SER A 7 -10.32 10.75 -1.58
C SER A 7 -8.96 10.06 -1.76
N THR A 8 -8.73 8.96 -1.02
CA THR A 8 -7.51 8.17 -1.11
C THR A 8 -7.46 7.38 -2.42
N THR A 9 -8.58 6.79 -2.84
CA THR A 9 -8.72 6.09 -4.13
C THR A 9 -8.44 7.02 -5.30
N LYS A 10 -8.97 8.25 -5.28
CA LYS A 10 -8.68 9.25 -6.33
C LYS A 10 -7.19 9.57 -6.43
N LYS A 11 -6.52 9.78 -5.28
CA LYS A 11 -5.07 10.01 -5.23
C LYS A 11 -4.26 8.78 -5.68
N LEU A 12 -4.72 7.59 -5.34
CA LEU A 12 -4.12 6.33 -5.78
C LEU A 12 -4.15 6.19 -7.30
N ASN A 13 -5.30 6.47 -7.93
CA ASN A 13 -5.42 6.40 -9.39
C ASN A 13 -4.45 7.37 -10.09
N LEU A 14 -4.36 8.61 -9.61
CA LEU A 14 -3.40 9.59 -10.10
C LEU A 14 -1.96 9.08 -9.93
N PHE A 15 -1.64 8.51 -8.77
CA PHE A 15 -0.32 7.99 -8.48
C PHE A 15 0.06 6.80 -9.38
N LEU A 16 -0.81 5.80 -9.53
CA LEU A 16 -0.57 4.66 -10.42
C LEU A 16 -0.45 5.08 -11.89
N THR A 17 -1.20 6.11 -12.29
CA THR A 17 -1.09 6.70 -13.63
C THR A 17 0.31 7.31 -13.85
N GLU A 18 0.83 8.05 -12.87
CA GLU A 18 2.20 8.59 -12.96
C GLU A 18 3.27 7.50 -12.94
N VAL A 19 3.10 6.45 -12.14
CA VAL A 19 4.01 5.29 -12.14
C VAL A 19 4.00 4.59 -13.51
N LYS A 20 2.82 4.43 -14.13
CA LYS A 20 2.68 3.87 -15.47
C LYS A 20 3.38 4.72 -16.52
N LYS A 21 3.23 6.05 -16.47
CA LYS A 21 3.92 6.99 -17.37
C LYS A 21 5.44 6.92 -17.19
N TYR A 22 5.92 6.99 -15.95
CA TYR A 22 7.35 6.92 -15.63
C TYR A 22 7.99 5.63 -16.14
N SER A 23 7.30 4.50 -15.96
CA SER A 23 7.79 3.18 -16.38
C SER A 23 7.54 2.83 -17.84
N SER A 24 6.86 3.70 -18.61
CA SER A 24 6.42 3.42 -19.98
C SER A 24 5.63 2.10 -20.12
N SER A 25 4.95 1.69 -19.05
CA SER A 25 4.21 0.43 -19.05
C SER A 25 2.89 0.56 -19.81
N ASN A 26 2.54 -0.48 -20.57
CA ASN A 26 1.24 -0.60 -21.23
C ASN A 26 0.22 -1.41 -20.41
N ARG A 27 0.59 -1.92 -19.23
CA ARG A 27 -0.32 -2.71 -18.40
C ARG A 27 -1.46 -1.87 -17.84
N ASP A 28 -2.57 -2.53 -17.59
CA ASP A 28 -3.71 -1.92 -16.90
C ASP A 28 -3.41 -1.86 -15.39
N VAL A 29 -3.72 -0.72 -14.78
CA VAL A 29 -3.54 -0.48 -13.34
C VAL A 29 -4.84 -0.68 -12.56
N VAL A 30 -5.98 -0.89 -13.24
CA VAL A 30 -7.30 -1.05 -12.62
C VAL A 30 -7.32 -2.20 -11.59
N GLU A 31 -6.71 -3.34 -11.91
CA GLU A 31 -6.67 -4.48 -10.98
C GLU A 31 -5.77 -4.20 -9.75
N ILE A 32 -4.67 -3.47 -9.94
CA ILE A 32 -3.79 -3.04 -8.85
C ILE A 32 -4.53 -2.05 -7.94
N GLU A 33 -5.27 -1.11 -8.52
CA GLU A 33 -6.08 -0.13 -7.80
C GLU A 33 -7.14 -0.83 -6.93
N LYS A 34 -7.91 -1.75 -7.50
CA LYS A 34 -8.93 -2.53 -6.77
C LYS A 34 -8.32 -3.31 -5.61
N GLU A 35 -7.17 -3.93 -5.82
CA GLU A 35 -6.51 -4.73 -4.80
C GLU A 35 -5.99 -3.86 -3.65
N ILE A 36 -5.34 -2.74 -3.95
CA ILE A 36 -4.89 -1.79 -2.93
C ILE A 36 -6.08 -1.24 -2.15
N HIS A 37 -7.17 -0.89 -2.82
CA HIS A 37 -8.39 -0.40 -2.18
C HIS A 37 -8.99 -1.44 -1.22
N SER A 38 -9.13 -2.69 -1.67
CA SER A 38 -9.65 -3.80 -0.86
C SER A 38 -8.79 -4.05 0.38
N LYS A 39 -7.47 -4.09 0.20
CA LYS A 39 -6.51 -4.25 1.30
C LYS A 39 -6.53 -3.06 2.26
N LEU A 40 -6.68 -1.83 1.77
CA LEU A 40 -6.78 -0.64 2.61
C LEU A 40 -8.01 -0.70 3.52
N ILE A 41 -9.18 -1.03 2.97
CA ILE A 41 -10.40 -1.23 3.76
C ILE A 41 -10.17 -2.31 4.82
N THR A 42 -9.64 -3.46 4.40
CA THR A 42 -9.37 -4.59 5.31
C THR A 42 -8.45 -4.16 6.47
N VAL A 43 -7.38 -3.43 6.17
CA VAL A 43 -6.40 -2.95 7.15
C VAL A 43 -7.02 -1.93 8.12
N LEU A 44 -7.84 -1.01 7.63
CA LEU A 44 -8.54 -0.02 8.47
C LEU A 44 -9.61 -0.66 9.36
N GLU A 45 -10.28 -1.69 8.88
CA GLU A 45 -11.33 -2.40 9.62
C GLU A 45 -10.77 -3.49 10.54
N LEU A 46 -9.49 -3.83 10.42
CA LEU A 46 -8.86 -4.96 11.11
C LEU A 46 -9.00 -4.90 12.63
N HIS A 47 -8.78 -3.73 13.22
CA HIS A 47 -8.95 -3.52 14.67
C HIS A 47 -10.40 -3.73 15.11
N HIS A 48 -11.36 -3.21 14.35
CA HIS A 48 -12.77 -3.39 14.65
C HIS A 48 -13.18 -4.85 14.48
N GLY A 49 -12.75 -5.53 13.41
CA GLY A 49 -13.04 -6.93 13.16
C GLY A 49 -12.58 -7.86 14.29
N LEU A 50 -11.41 -7.63 14.87
CA LEU A 50 -10.90 -8.44 15.99
C LEU A 50 -11.74 -8.32 17.27
N THR A 51 -12.50 -7.24 17.45
CA THR A 51 -13.38 -7.10 18.62
C THR A 51 -14.59 -8.03 18.54
N HIS A 52 -15.04 -8.38 17.32
CA HIS A 52 -16.24 -9.19 17.07
C HIS A 52 -15.97 -10.68 16.86
N LEU A 53 -14.69 -11.09 16.79
CA LEU A 53 -14.33 -12.49 16.65
C LEU A 53 -14.30 -13.19 18.02
N ASP A 54 -14.92 -14.38 18.09
CA ASP A 54 -14.81 -15.26 19.25
C ASP A 54 -13.45 -15.96 19.23
N LEU A 55 -12.46 -15.32 19.87
CA LEU A 55 -11.08 -15.76 19.92
C LEU A 55 -10.70 -16.12 21.35
N SER A 56 -9.90 -17.18 21.51
CA SER A 56 -9.27 -17.46 22.80
C SER A 56 -8.41 -16.28 23.27
N ALA A 57 -8.30 -16.09 24.58
CA ALA A 57 -7.54 -14.96 25.15
C ALA A 57 -6.09 -14.91 24.65
N ASN A 58 -5.45 -16.09 24.47
CA ASN A 58 -4.10 -16.18 23.94
C ASN A 58 -4.01 -15.68 22.48
N LEU A 59 -4.94 -16.11 21.63
CA LEU A 59 -4.97 -15.69 20.22
C LEU A 59 -5.29 -14.20 20.08
N ARG A 60 -6.21 -13.67 20.90
CA ARG A 60 -6.53 -12.25 20.95
C ARG A 60 -5.31 -11.41 21.32
N ASN A 61 -4.56 -11.81 22.35
CA ASN A 61 -3.33 -11.11 22.75
C ASN A 61 -2.27 -11.15 21.66
N THR A 62 -2.04 -12.31 21.04
CA THR A 62 -1.09 -12.44 19.93
C THR A 62 -1.46 -11.51 18.77
N LEU A 63 -2.72 -11.49 18.35
CA LEU A 63 -3.16 -10.65 17.24
C LEU A 63 -3.09 -9.17 17.58
N THR A 64 -3.45 -8.77 18.79
CA THR A 64 -3.37 -7.37 19.22
C THR A 64 -1.92 -6.88 19.21
N ASN A 65 -0.96 -7.71 19.64
CA ASN A 65 0.47 -7.38 19.63
C ASN A 65 1.11 -7.36 18.22
N ILE A 66 0.43 -7.90 17.19
CA ILE A 66 0.90 -7.86 15.80
C ILE A 66 0.39 -6.59 15.10
N LEU A 67 -0.71 -6.02 15.58
CA LEU A 67 -1.29 -4.84 14.98
C LEU A 67 -0.51 -3.56 15.34
N PRO A 68 -0.53 -2.55 14.46
CA PRO A 68 0.04 -1.26 14.77
C PRO A 68 -0.65 -0.60 15.97
N GLU A 69 0.12 -0.20 16.96
CA GLU A 69 -0.35 0.56 18.13
C GLU A 69 -0.14 2.07 17.94
N SER A 70 0.84 2.47 17.12
CA SER A 70 1.19 3.87 16.90
C SER A 70 0.93 4.37 15.48
N GLU A 71 0.74 5.68 15.32
CA GLU A 71 0.62 6.32 13.99
C GLU A 71 1.81 6.01 13.07
N PHE A 72 3.00 5.85 13.65
CA PHE A 72 4.21 5.50 12.91
C PHE A 72 4.14 4.09 12.32
N GLU A 73 3.73 3.10 13.13
CA GLU A 73 3.57 1.71 12.69
C GLU A 73 2.45 1.59 11.65
N TRP A 74 1.36 2.34 11.82
CA TRP A 74 0.31 2.48 10.82
C TRP A 74 0.86 3.06 9.52
N GLY A 75 1.69 4.09 9.62
CA GLY A 75 2.41 4.67 8.49
C GLY A 75 3.25 3.64 7.74
N ILE A 76 3.90 2.70 8.43
CA ILE A 76 4.67 1.60 7.81
C ILE A 76 3.74 0.68 7.02
N ILE A 77 2.65 0.18 7.62
CA ILE A 77 1.74 -0.75 6.95
C ILE A 77 1.10 -0.09 5.73
N ILE A 78 0.63 1.15 5.87
CA ILE A 78 0.01 1.90 4.79
C ILE A 78 1.02 2.17 3.67
N SER A 79 2.25 2.57 4.01
CA SER A 79 3.32 2.77 3.01
C SER A 79 3.67 1.49 2.26
N TRP A 80 3.78 0.37 2.99
CA TRP A 80 4.04 -0.94 2.39
C TRP A 80 2.93 -1.34 1.41
N LEU A 81 1.67 -1.11 1.78
CA LEU A 81 0.51 -1.43 0.95
C LEU A 81 0.58 -0.76 -0.43
N PHE A 82 1.04 0.50 -0.50
CA PHE A 82 1.17 1.20 -1.78
C PHE A 82 2.47 0.86 -2.51
N ILE A 83 3.60 0.91 -1.82
CA ILE A 83 4.93 0.79 -2.45
C ILE A 83 5.13 -0.61 -3.03
N HIS A 84 4.70 -1.65 -2.32
CA HIS A 84 4.99 -3.04 -2.72
C HIS A 84 4.21 -3.49 -3.97
N GLN A 85 3.20 -2.73 -4.38
CA GLN A 85 2.38 -3.05 -5.56
C GLN A 85 2.89 -2.35 -6.83
N LEU A 86 3.84 -1.42 -6.72
CA LEU A 86 4.27 -0.58 -7.83
C LEU A 86 4.90 -1.37 -8.97
N GLY A 87 5.71 -2.36 -8.65
CA GLY A 87 6.38 -3.18 -9.65
C GLY A 87 5.40 -3.97 -10.51
N ARG A 88 4.19 -4.25 -10.01
CA ARG A 88 3.12 -4.94 -10.77
C ARG A 88 2.59 -4.09 -11.91
N VAL A 89 2.73 -2.77 -11.83
CA VAL A 89 2.47 -1.85 -12.95
C VAL A 89 3.36 -2.21 -14.14
N ILE A 90 4.57 -2.75 -13.91
CA ILE A 90 5.53 -3.12 -14.94
C ILE A 90 5.47 -4.63 -15.24
N SER A 91 5.48 -5.47 -14.20
CA SER A 91 5.54 -6.94 -14.32
C SER A 91 5.06 -7.60 -13.03
N GLU A 92 4.30 -8.70 -13.14
CA GLU A 92 4.04 -9.58 -11.98
C GLU A 92 5.30 -10.37 -11.58
N VAL A 93 6.19 -10.66 -12.53
CA VAL A 93 7.44 -11.36 -12.25
C VAL A 93 8.40 -10.41 -11.54
N SER A 94 8.86 -10.80 -10.35
CA SER A 94 9.79 -10.03 -9.52
C SER A 94 9.28 -8.64 -9.15
N SER A 95 7.96 -8.48 -9.01
CA SER A 95 7.31 -7.20 -8.76
C SER A 95 7.83 -6.47 -7.50
N GLU A 96 8.31 -7.22 -6.53
CA GLU A 96 8.86 -6.73 -5.27
C GLU A 96 10.20 -6.01 -5.50
N LEU A 97 11.08 -6.62 -6.31
CA LEU A 97 12.37 -6.04 -6.68
C LEU A 97 12.18 -4.81 -7.57
N ILE A 98 11.23 -4.87 -8.50
CA ILE A 98 10.89 -3.74 -9.37
C ILE A 98 10.36 -2.57 -8.53
N SER A 99 9.44 -2.84 -7.59
CA SER A 99 8.92 -1.83 -6.67
C SER A 99 10.05 -1.13 -5.91
N ARG A 100 11.03 -1.89 -5.45
CA ARG A 100 12.20 -1.35 -4.75
C ARG A 100 13.07 -0.49 -5.68
N SER A 101 13.35 -0.97 -6.89
CA SER A 101 14.12 -0.22 -7.88
C SER A 101 13.47 1.12 -8.21
N LEU A 102 12.15 1.14 -8.43
CA LEU A 102 11.41 2.38 -8.69
C LEU A 102 11.53 3.39 -7.56
N PHE A 103 11.43 2.93 -6.31
CA PHE A 103 11.57 3.81 -5.16
C PHE A 103 13.00 4.36 -5.01
N ASP A 104 14.01 3.51 -5.24
CA ASP A 104 15.42 3.90 -5.16
C ASP A 104 15.78 4.89 -6.28
N GLU A 105 15.32 4.68 -7.51
CA GLU A 105 15.49 5.62 -8.63
C GLU A 105 14.82 6.96 -8.36
N TRP A 106 13.56 6.95 -7.89
CA TRP A 106 12.86 8.17 -7.52
C TRP A 106 13.64 8.94 -6.44
N ARG A 107 14.10 8.24 -5.40
CA ARG A 107 14.89 8.86 -4.32
C ARG A 107 16.20 9.44 -4.86
N LEU A 108 16.90 8.72 -5.73
CA LEU A 108 18.12 9.19 -6.37
C LEU A 108 17.87 10.46 -7.20
N SER A 109 16.77 10.52 -7.95
CA SER A 109 16.40 11.70 -8.74
C SER A 109 16.23 12.95 -7.87
N LYS A 110 15.72 12.81 -6.64
CA LYS A 110 15.57 13.93 -5.70
C LYS A 110 16.91 14.42 -5.16
N TYR A 111 17.87 13.52 -4.95
CA TYR A 111 19.22 13.94 -4.59
C TYR A 111 19.91 14.68 -5.73
N ILE A 112 19.79 14.17 -6.97
CA ILE A 112 20.38 14.82 -8.15
C ILE A 112 19.77 16.19 -8.40
N ALA A 113 18.44 16.34 -8.35
CA ALA A 113 17.77 17.62 -8.60
C ALA A 113 18.00 18.68 -7.51
N ASN A 114 18.45 18.27 -6.32
CA ASN A 114 18.82 19.17 -5.23
C ASN A 114 20.33 19.49 -5.19
N THR A 115 21.08 19.03 -6.20
CA THR A 115 22.50 19.36 -6.43
C THR A 115 22.62 20.32 -7.61
#